data_AF-A0AAP3Z2L1-F1
#
_entry.id   AF-A0AAP3Z2L1-F1
#
_cell.length_a   1.000
_cell.length_b   1.000
_cell.length_c   1.000
_cell.angle_alpha   90.00
_cell.angle_beta   90.00
_cell.angle_gamma   90.00
#
_symmetry.space_group_name_H-M   'P 1'
#
loop_
_entity.id
_entity.type
_entity.pdbx_description
1 polymer ?
#
loop_
_entity_poly.entity_id
_entity_poly.type
_entity_poly.pdbx_seq_one_letter_code
_entity_poly.pdbx_strand_id
1 'polypeptide(L)'
;MRLNNKSVVPHIHMEGSRNFSDGTCDCSGSVYYALRLAGASSFGYIPSTETMHQWLLDNNYELIAENTEWQMQAQDVIIWGRKGESAGTGGHTGIAVDGQNWIECTAWYGGGNGPEGGVIISNHDQRWTMCEQPYFYVYRLKDNTNQSNDINYPTTKENSKMIYIFNVVDANGKPTGGTMLFDGIRCIAFAGKNGKLALDHYSGTYKQITGKDIPTQSKTQAQFDLWGKMYKVEYINFN
;
A
#
# COMPACT_ATOMS: atom_id res chain seq x y z
N MET A 1 25.47 30.31 -19.24
CA MET A 1 25.61 28.85 -19.08
C MET A 1 24.47 28.40 -18.17
N ARG A 2 23.34 27.95 -18.75
CA ARG A 2 22.15 27.51 -17.99
C ARG A 2 22.35 26.04 -17.64
N LEU A 3 22.46 25.74 -16.35
CA LEU A 3 22.47 24.36 -15.86
C LEU A 3 21.06 23.79 -16.01
N ASN A 4 20.97 22.70 -16.75
CA ASN A 4 19.77 21.88 -16.89
C ASN A 4 19.44 21.23 -15.54
N ASN A 5 18.59 21.87 -14.73
CA ASN A 5 17.81 21.16 -13.73
C ASN A 5 16.83 20.25 -14.48
N LYS A 6 17.24 19.01 -14.75
CA LYS A 6 16.27 17.94 -14.98
C LYS A 6 15.43 17.87 -13.72
N SER A 7 14.19 18.30 -13.87
CA SER A 7 13.19 18.45 -12.83
C SER A 7 13.10 17.18 -11.97
N VAL A 8 13.31 17.35 -10.67
CA VAL A 8 13.02 16.34 -9.63
C VAL A 8 11.50 16.41 -9.35
N VAL A 9 10.69 16.19 -10.38
CA VAL A 9 9.24 16.08 -10.21
C VAL A 9 8.98 14.64 -9.74
N PRO A 10 8.26 14.40 -8.64
CA PRO A 10 7.89 13.06 -8.25
C PRO A 10 6.88 12.52 -9.26
N HIS A 11 7.38 11.88 -10.30
CA HIS A 11 6.55 11.20 -11.30
C HIS A 11 5.70 10.15 -10.60
N ILE A 12 4.38 10.34 -10.61
CA ILE A 12 3.39 9.32 -10.25
C ILE A 12 3.39 8.31 -11.40
N HIS A 13 4.40 7.42 -11.39
CA HIS A 13 4.60 6.44 -12.46
C HIS A 13 3.93 5.12 -12.08
N MET A 14 3.13 4.59 -13.01
CA MET A 14 2.13 3.52 -12.84
C MET A 14 2.53 2.21 -13.54
N GLU A 15 3.83 2.00 -13.80
CA GLU A 15 4.32 0.82 -14.52
C GLU A 15 4.53 -0.33 -13.52
N GLY A 16 3.50 -1.15 -13.35
CA GLY A 16 3.50 -2.37 -12.53
C GLY A 16 2.19 -3.16 -12.73
N SER A 17 2.13 -4.45 -12.35
CA SER A 17 0.86 -5.19 -12.44
C SER A 17 -0.22 -4.54 -11.58
N ARG A 18 -1.49 -4.60 -11.96
CA ARG A 18 -2.57 -3.98 -11.16
C ARG A 18 -2.92 -4.79 -9.91
N ASN A 19 -2.36 -5.98 -9.77
CA ASN A 19 -2.88 -7.05 -8.92
C ASN A 19 -1.82 -7.88 -8.19
N PHE A 20 -0.60 -7.35 -8.03
CA PHE A 20 0.51 -8.05 -7.40
C PHE A 20 0.92 -9.34 -8.13
N SER A 21 0.45 -9.57 -9.37
CA SER A 21 0.72 -10.82 -10.11
C SER A 21 2.18 -10.95 -10.53
N ASP A 22 2.93 -9.87 -10.59
CA ASP A 22 4.39 -9.82 -10.76
C ASP A 22 5.11 -9.29 -9.51
N GLY A 23 4.38 -9.06 -8.43
CA GLY A 23 4.91 -8.49 -7.20
C GLY A 23 4.85 -6.99 -7.04
N THR A 24 4.36 -6.29 -8.05
CA THR A 24 4.12 -4.85 -8.03
C THR A 24 2.61 -4.58 -8.04
N CYS A 25 2.19 -3.39 -7.59
CA CYS A 25 0.81 -2.95 -7.70
C CYS A 25 0.78 -1.51 -8.18
N ASP A 26 -0.25 -1.10 -8.92
CA ASP A 26 -0.52 0.33 -9.08
C ASP A 26 -1.25 0.87 -7.83
N CYS A 27 -1.30 2.19 -7.68
CA CYS A 27 -1.91 2.83 -6.50
C CYS A 27 -3.37 2.39 -6.30
N SER A 28 -4.15 2.34 -7.38
CA SER A 28 -5.56 1.94 -7.35
C SER A 28 -5.77 0.47 -6.99
N GLY A 29 -4.88 -0.42 -7.45
CA GLY A 29 -4.87 -1.83 -7.10
C GLY A 29 -4.53 -2.01 -5.63
N SER A 30 -3.53 -1.28 -5.12
CA SER A 30 -3.16 -1.34 -3.71
C SER A 30 -4.32 -1.03 -2.77
N VAL A 31 -5.07 0.06 -3.06
CA VAL A 31 -6.26 0.46 -2.30
C VAL A 31 -7.40 -0.53 -2.50
N TYR A 32 -7.66 -0.99 -3.73
CA TYR A 32 -8.69 -1.98 -4.01
C TYR A 32 -8.48 -3.26 -3.18
N TYR A 33 -7.29 -3.85 -3.22
CA TYR A 33 -7.00 -5.07 -2.45
C TYR A 33 -7.12 -4.83 -0.94
N ALA A 34 -6.62 -3.71 -0.41
CA ALA A 34 -6.73 -3.38 1.00
C ALA A 34 -8.20 -3.32 1.47
N LEU A 35 -9.07 -2.66 0.72
CA LEU A 35 -10.48 -2.55 1.10
C LEU A 35 -11.27 -3.84 0.86
N ARG A 36 -10.91 -4.63 -0.17
CA ARG A 36 -11.47 -5.97 -0.41
C ARG A 36 -11.18 -6.91 0.76
N LEU A 37 -9.98 -6.83 1.35
CA LEU A 37 -9.61 -7.56 2.57
C LEU A 37 -10.43 -7.11 3.79
N ALA A 38 -10.74 -5.81 3.87
CA ALA A 38 -11.59 -5.24 4.91
C ALA A 38 -13.10 -5.55 4.72
N GLY A 39 -13.47 -6.29 3.66
CA GLY A 39 -14.84 -6.72 3.41
C GLY A 39 -15.58 -5.96 2.31
N ALA A 40 -14.93 -5.06 1.57
CA ALA A 40 -15.55 -4.40 0.43
C ALA A 40 -15.94 -5.41 -0.66
N SER A 41 -17.09 -5.16 -1.29
CA SER A 41 -17.62 -5.91 -2.43
C SER A 41 -16.73 -5.79 -3.66
N SER A 42 -16.85 -6.78 -4.56
CA SER A 42 -16.04 -6.84 -5.77
C SER A 42 -16.63 -5.90 -6.80
N PHE A 43 -15.79 -5.14 -7.49
CA PHE A 43 -16.24 -4.34 -8.64
C PHE A 43 -16.27 -5.16 -9.96
N GLY A 44 -15.92 -6.45 -9.90
CA GLY A 44 -15.75 -7.33 -11.06
C GLY A 44 -14.41 -7.18 -11.78
N TYR A 45 -13.69 -6.08 -11.53
CA TYR A 45 -12.33 -5.81 -11.97
C TYR A 45 -11.66 -4.82 -10.99
N ILE A 46 -10.36 -4.58 -11.16
CA ILE A 46 -9.62 -3.64 -10.30
C ILE A 46 -9.90 -2.22 -10.78
N PRO A 47 -10.57 -1.37 -9.98
CA PRO A 47 -10.90 -0.01 -10.38
C PRO A 47 -9.63 0.80 -10.66
N SER A 48 -9.69 1.75 -11.58
CA SER A 48 -8.69 2.82 -11.67
C SER A 48 -9.03 3.91 -10.66
N THR A 49 -8.16 4.89 -10.49
CA THR A 49 -8.46 6.15 -9.79
C THR A 49 -9.78 6.78 -10.26
N GLU A 50 -10.08 6.74 -11.56
CA GLU A 50 -11.35 7.21 -12.12
C GLU A 50 -12.57 6.41 -11.65
N THR A 51 -12.50 5.07 -11.69
CA THR A 51 -13.67 4.23 -11.36
C THR A 51 -13.80 3.93 -9.87
N MET A 52 -12.74 4.18 -9.09
CA MET A 52 -12.71 3.97 -7.64
C MET A 52 -13.72 4.85 -6.91
N HIS A 53 -13.97 6.07 -7.41
CA HIS A 53 -14.98 6.95 -6.86
C HIS A 53 -16.35 6.28 -6.73
N GLN A 54 -16.83 5.64 -7.81
CA GLN A 54 -18.12 4.97 -7.81
C GLN A 54 -18.09 3.72 -6.92
N TRP A 55 -17.02 2.93 -7.02
CA TRP A 55 -16.88 1.72 -6.22
C TRP A 55 -16.88 1.99 -4.71
N LEU A 56 -16.26 3.08 -4.26
CA LEU A 56 -16.30 3.49 -2.85
C LEU A 56 -17.73 3.81 -2.41
N LEU A 57 -18.49 4.57 -3.21
CA LEU A 57 -19.89 4.88 -2.92
C LEU A 57 -20.75 3.60 -2.85
N ASP A 58 -20.53 2.66 -3.76
CA ASP A 58 -21.21 1.35 -3.77
C ASP A 58 -20.86 0.51 -2.52
N ASN A 59 -19.72 0.79 -1.87
CA ASN A 59 -19.25 0.15 -0.64
C ASN A 59 -19.53 0.97 0.62
N ASN A 60 -20.57 1.79 0.60
CA ASN A 60 -21.03 2.57 1.76
C ASN A 60 -20.03 3.62 2.27
N TYR A 61 -19.12 4.08 1.41
CA TYR A 61 -18.35 5.30 1.67
C TYR A 61 -19.16 6.54 1.28
N GLU A 62 -18.82 7.67 1.87
CA GLU A 62 -19.26 8.99 1.44
C GLU A 62 -18.09 9.90 1.11
N LEU A 63 -18.33 10.82 0.17
CA LEU A 63 -17.42 11.91 -0.12
C LEU A 63 -17.51 12.94 1.00
N ILE A 64 -16.44 13.08 1.78
CA ILE A 64 -16.38 14.04 2.90
C ILE A 64 -15.67 15.34 2.55
N ALA A 65 -14.83 15.33 1.51
CA ALA A 65 -14.14 16.51 1.03
C ALA A 65 -13.84 16.42 -0.47
N GLU A 66 -13.99 17.53 -1.18
CA GLU A 66 -13.64 17.69 -2.59
C GLU A 66 -12.81 18.98 -2.71
N ASN A 67 -11.50 18.81 -2.84
CA ASN A 67 -10.51 19.89 -2.93
C ASN A 67 -10.69 21.00 -1.87
N THR A 68 -11.04 20.60 -0.66
CA THR A 68 -11.20 21.44 0.53
C THR A 68 -10.50 20.78 1.69
N GLU A 69 -10.01 21.57 2.64
CA GLU A 69 -9.43 21.05 3.88
C GLU A 69 -10.39 20.10 4.59
N TRP A 70 -9.84 19.07 5.21
CA TRP A 70 -10.60 18.13 6.02
C TRP A 70 -9.77 17.68 7.22
N GLN A 71 -10.45 17.19 8.24
CA GLN A 71 -9.79 16.53 9.36
C GLN A 71 -9.53 15.08 8.98
N MET A 72 -8.30 14.78 8.59
CA MET A 72 -7.86 13.44 8.22
C MET A 72 -8.05 12.47 9.38
N GLN A 73 -8.59 11.30 9.07
CA GLN A 73 -8.77 10.21 10.01
C GLN A 73 -8.25 8.91 9.38
N ALA A 74 -7.80 7.99 10.24
CA ALA A 74 -7.44 6.66 9.81
C ALA A 74 -8.60 6.02 9.01
N GLN A 75 -8.26 5.37 7.90
CA GLN A 75 -9.16 4.73 6.94
C GLN A 75 -9.85 5.67 5.93
N ASP A 76 -9.56 6.97 5.94
CA ASP A 76 -9.94 7.84 4.81
C ASP A 76 -9.28 7.35 3.53
N VAL A 77 -10.05 7.18 2.47
CA VAL A 77 -9.54 6.87 1.14
C VAL A 77 -9.38 8.18 0.38
N ILE A 78 -8.16 8.48 -0.04
CA ILE A 78 -7.79 9.75 -0.67
C ILE A 78 -7.47 9.47 -2.13
N ILE A 79 -8.11 10.21 -3.04
CA ILE A 79 -7.88 10.12 -4.47
C ILE A 79 -7.41 11.48 -4.97
N TRP A 80 -6.21 11.53 -5.55
CA TRP A 80 -5.69 12.67 -6.29
C TRP A 80 -5.99 12.53 -7.78
N GLY A 81 -6.16 13.67 -8.45
CA GLY A 81 -6.58 13.79 -9.84
C GLY A 81 -8.05 14.20 -9.95
N ARG A 82 -8.38 15.08 -10.89
CA ARG A 82 -9.77 15.48 -11.18
C ARG A 82 -10.51 14.32 -11.83
N LYS A 83 -11.77 14.10 -11.45
CA LYS A 83 -12.66 13.16 -12.17
C LYS A 83 -12.72 13.54 -13.65
N GLY A 84 -12.57 12.55 -14.53
CA GLY A 84 -12.45 12.73 -15.97
C GLY A 84 -11.01 12.92 -16.47
N GLU A 85 -10.03 13.11 -15.59
CA GLU A 85 -8.62 13.37 -15.92
C GLU A 85 -7.64 12.52 -15.11
N SER A 86 -8.11 11.74 -14.13
CA SER A 86 -7.29 10.98 -13.18
C SER A 86 -6.85 9.60 -13.69
N ALA A 87 -7.22 9.21 -14.92
CA ALA A 87 -6.81 7.93 -15.49
C ALA A 87 -5.30 7.89 -15.81
N GLY A 88 -4.70 6.70 -15.76
CA GLY A 88 -3.28 6.52 -16.06
C GLY A 88 -2.39 7.30 -15.08
N THR A 89 -1.51 8.17 -15.59
CA THR A 89 -0.62 9.00 -14.77
C THR A 89 -1.30 10.23 -14.17
N GLY A 90 -2.57 10.49 -14.51
CA GLY A 90 -3.30 11.68 -14.08
C GLY A 90 -3.86 11.61 -12.66
N GLY A 91 -3.78 10.45 -12.00
CA GLY A 91 -4.35 10.23 -10.68
C GLY A 91 -3.46 9.40 -9.77
N HIS A 92 -3.72 9.52 -8.48
CA HIS A 92 -3.05 8.75 -7.43
C HIS A 92 -4.01 8.44 -6.30
N THR A 93 -3.76 7.39 -5.52
CA THR A 93 -4.62 7.09 -4.38
C THR A 93 -3.87 6.37 -3.27
N GLY A 94 -4.42 6.50 -2.05
CA GLY A 94 -3.91 5.89 -0.84
C GLY A 94 -4.95 5.94 0.27
N ILE A 95 -4.62 5.31 1.40
CA ILE A 95 -5.50 5.23 2.57
C ILE A 95 -4.80 5.93 3.75
N ALA A 96 -5.48 6.83 4.43
CA ALA A 96 -4.96 7.45 5.64
C ALA A 96 -4.72 6.38 6.74
N VAL A 97 -3.55 6.40 7.36
CA VAL A 97 -3.23 5.50 8.48
C VAL A 97 -3.48 6.17 9.82
N ASP A 98 -3.43 7.50 9.85
CA ASP A 98 -3.71 8.35 11.01
C ASP A 98 -4.14 9.74 10.52
N GLY A 99 -4.12 10.76 11.39
CA GLY A 99 -4.53 12.12 11.03
C GLY A 99 -3.54 12.92 10.18
N GLN A 100 -2.46 12.31 9.70
CA GLN A 100 -1.42 13.04 8.96
C GLN A 100 -0.70 12.19 7.89
N ASN A 101 -0.63 10.87 8.08
CA ASN A 101 0.08 9.94 7.23
C ASN A 101 -0.88 9.07 6.43
N TRP A 102 -0.45 8.63 5.26
CA TRP A 102 -1.19 7.69 4.41
C TRP A 102 -0.28 6.58 3.88
N ILE A 103 -0.89 5.44 3.56
CA ILE A 103 -0.28 4.34 2.84
C ILE A 103 -0.59 4.47 1.35
N GLU A 104 0.44 4.43 0.51
CA GLU A 104 0.34 4.58 -0.94
C GLU A 104 1.28 3.60 -1.65
N CYS A 105 0.91 3.12 -2.83
CA CYS A 105 1.87 2.48 -3.74
C CYS A 105 2.40 3.50 -4.74
N THR A 106 3.71 3.68 -4.80
CA THR A 106 4.33 4.75 -5.60
C THR A 106 5.69 4.34 -6.16
N ALA A 107 6.03 4.86 -7.35
CA ALA A 107 7.36 4.75 -7.94
C ALA A 107 8.39 5.72 -7.32
N TRP A 108 7.99 6.53 -6.32
CA TRP A 108 8.86 7.52 -5.72
C TRP A 108 9.98 6.91 -4.86
N TYR A 109 11.22 7.01 -5.35
CA TYR A 109 12.44 6.49 -4.69
C TYR A 109 12.73 7.13 -3.33
N GLY A 110 12.37 8.41 -3.14
CA GLY A 110 12.63 9.15 -1.90
C GLY A 110 11.91 8.63 -0.66
N GLY A 111 10.91 7.76 -0.84
CA GLY A 111 10.17 7.11 0.24
C GLY A 111 10.83 5.83 0.78
N GLY A 112 12.04 5.50 0.33
CA GLY A 112 12.73 4.24 0.65
C GLY A 112 12.43 3.09 -0.31
N ASN A 113 11.70 3.36 -1.40
CA ASN A 113 11.49 2.40 -2.47
C ASN A 113 12.74 2.29 -3.35
N GLY A 114 13.01 1.10 -3.87
CA GLY A 114 13.99 0.90 -4.93
C GLY A 114 13.53 1.51 -6.26
N PRO A 115 14.34 1.40 -7.34
CA PRO A 115 13.99 1.91 -8.67
C PRO A 115 12.69 1.31 -9.26
N GLU A 116 12.20 0.21 -8.69
CA GLU A 116 10.98 -0.49 -9.09
C GLU A 116 9.70 0.06 -8.42
N GLY A 117 9.81 1.01 -7.48
CA GLY A 117 8.67 1.49 -6.70
C GLY A 117 8.23 0.55 -5.58
N GLY A 118 7.11 0.85 -4.92
CA GLY A 118 6.60 0.03 -3.83
C GLY A 118 5.60 0.73 -2.91
N VAL A 119 5.10 -0.04 -1.93
CA VAL A 119 4.15 0.46 -0.93
C VAL A 119 4.89 1.13 0.22
N ILE A 120 4.63 2.41 0.41
CA ILE A 120 5.22 3.22 1.48
C ILE A 120 4.14 3.79 2.38
N ILE A 121 4.57 4.27 3.55
CA ILE A 121 3.81 5.19 4.37
C ILE A 121 4.57 6.52 4.38
N SER A 122 3.83 7.60 4.17
CA SER A 122 4.37 8.95 4.01
C SER A 122 3.43 9.98 4.63
N ASN A 123 3.95 11.17 4.94
CA ASN A 123 3.11 12.30 5.34
C ASN A 123 2.34 12.81 4.11
N HIS A 124 1.02 12.90 4.21
CA HIS A 124 0.16 13.24 3.09
C HIS A 124 0.42 14.66 2.57
N ASP A 125 0.41 15.68 3.44
CA ASP A 125 0.46 17.09 3.01
C ASP A 125 1.82 17.47 2.41
N GLN A 126 2.89 16.86 2.93
CA GLN A 126 4.22 16.95 2.33
C GLN A 126 4.20 16.35 0.93
N ARG A 127 3.66 15.14 0.76
CA ARG A 127 3.57 14.48 -0.55
C ARG A 127 2.68 15.27 -1.51
N TRP A 128 1.56 15.80 -1.04
CA TRP A 128 0.64 16.63 -1.82
C TRP A 128 1.34 17.88 -2.34
N THR A 129 2.10 18.58 -1.48
CA THR A 129 2.92 19.73 -1.88
C THR A 129 4.02 19.36 -2.88
N MET A 130 4.70 18.24 -2.66
CA MET A 130 5.75 17.74 -3.57
C MET A 130 5.21 17.37 -4.95
N CYS A 131 3.95 16.97 -5.04
CA CYS A 131 3.25 16.63 -6.28
C CYS A 131 2.53 17.83 -6.91
N GLU A 132 2.91 19.06 -6.56
CA GLU A 132 2.31 20.30 -7.10
C GLU A 132 0.82 20.47 -6.76
N GLN A 133 0.40 19.96 -5.59
CA GLN A 133 -0.94 20.15 -5.02
C GLN A 133 -2.06 19.70 -5.97
N PRO A 134 -2.07 18.41 -6.38
CA PRO A 134 -3.09 17.90 -7.28
C PRO A 134 -4.48 18.03 -6.65
N TYR A 135 -5.50 18.19 -7.50
CA TYR A 135 -6.89 18.16 -7.07
C TYR A 135 -7.18 16.84 -6.34
N PHE A 136 -7.99 16.86 -5.28
CA PHE A 136 -8.24 15.66 -4.49
C PHE A 136 -9.69 15.48 -4.06
N TYR A 137 -10.01 14.23 -3.74
CA TYR A 137 -11.27 13.78 -3.15
C TYR A 137 -10.96 12.89 -1.95
N VAL A 138 -11.79 12.97 -0.93
CA VAL A 138 -11.66 12.15 0.29
C VAL A 138 -12.95 11.43 0.58
N TYR A 139 -12.83 10.12 0.76
CA TYR A 139 -13.94 9.22 1.05
C TYR A 139 -13.77 8.58 2.42
N ARG A 140 -14.85 8.56 3.19
CA ARG A 140 -14.87 7.91 4.51
C ARG A 140 -15.99 6.88 4.56
N LEU A 141 -15.71 5.74 5.18
CA LEU A 141 -16.73 4.71 5.42
C LEU A 141 -17.77 5.30 6.38
N LYS A 142 -19.05 5.22 6.02
CA LYS A 142 -20.13 5.66 6.92
C LYS A 142 -20.14 4.78 8.17
N ASP A 143 -20.25 5.40 9.35
CA ASP A 143 -20.30 4.68 10.63
C ASP A 143 -21.39 3.59 10.62
N ASN A 144 -20.96 2.33 10.47
CA ASN A 144 -21.81 1.19 10.70
C ASN A 144 -21.83 0.94 12.21
N THR A 145 -22.83 1.46 12.92
CA THR A 145 -23.12 1.16 14.33
C THR A 145 -23.44 -0.33 14.61
N ASN A 146 -23.13 -1.25 13.70
CA ASN A 146 -23.29 -2.70 13.85
C ASN A 146 -22.21 -3.49 13.08
N GLN A 147 -20.93 -3.27 13.40
CA GLN A 147 -19.94 -4.34 13.25
C GLN A 147 -19.26 -4.56 14.60
N SER A 148 -19.77 -5.56 15.31
CA SER A 148 -19.11 -6.19 16.45
C SER A 148 -17.64 -6.46 16.14
N ASN A 149 -16.79 -6.24 17.15
CA ASN A 149 -15.32 -6.40 17.17
C ASN A 149 -14.78 -7.82 16.89
N ASP A 150 -15.51 -8.65 16.15
CA ASP A 150 -14.97 -9.88 15.59
C ASP A 150 -14.44 -9.57 14.19
N ILE A 151 -13.16 -9.22 14.13
CA ILE A 151 -12.41 -9.14 12.87
C ILE A 151 -12.34 -10.56 12.29
N ASN A 152 -13.39 -10.98 11.57
CA ASN A 152 -13.39 -12.23 10.82
C ASN A 152 -12.61 -11.98 9.53
N TYR A 153 -11.29 -12.18 9.60
CA TYR A 153 -10.39 -12.03 8.44
C TYR A 153 -10.86 -12.94 7.30
N PRO A 154 -11.45 -12.40 6.22
CA PRO A 154 -11.99 -13.25 5.16
C PRO A 154 -10.82 -13.75 4.32
N THR A 155 -10.43 -15.03 4.46
CA THR A 155 -9.48 -15.69 3.57
C THR A 155 -10.09 -15.87 2.18
N THR A 156 -9.93 -14.87 1.30
CA THR A 156 -10.35 -14.99 -0.10
C THR A 156 -9.17 -15.38 -1.00
N LYS A 157 -9.47 -15.94 -2.18
CA LYS A 157 -8.49 -16.29 -3.24
C LYS A 157 -7.68 -15.08 -3.76
N GLU A 158 -8.08 -13.87 -3.40
CA GLU A 158 -7.36 -12.62 -3.67
C GLU A 158 -6.27 -12.33 -2.63
N ASN A 159 -6.47 -12.71 -1.36
CA ASN A 159 -5.51 -12.52 -0.28
C ASN A 159 -4.20 -13.28 -0.53
N SER A 160 -4.27 -14.45 -1.17
CA SER A 160 -3.09 -15.26 -1.52
C SER A 160 -2.21 -14.65 -2.62
N LYS A 161 -2.63 -13.54 -3.26
CA LYS A 161 -1.84 -12.81 -4.26
C LYS A 161 -0.96 -11.71 -3.64
N MET A 162 -1.16 -11.39 -2.36
CA MET A 162 -0.47 -10.34 -1.61
C MET A 162 0.68 -10.89 -0.77
N ILE A 163 1.45 -11.84 -1.32
CA ILE A 163 2.61 -12.41 -0.63
C ILE A 163 3.85 -11.63 -1.06
N TYR A 164 4.45 -10.89 -0.14
CA TYR A 164 5.74 -10.22 -0.39
C TYR A 164 6.62 -10.20 0.85
N ILE A 165 7.92 -10.15 0.61
CA ILE A 165 8.95 -9.97 1.62
C ILE A 165 9.26 -8.48 1.75
N PHE A 166 9.54 -8.02 2.96
CA PHE A 166 10.12 -6.70 3.16
C PHE A 166 11.25 -6.68 4.19
N ASN A 167 12.22 -5.81 3.96
CA ASN A 167 13.36 -5.57 4.86
C ASN A 167 13.16 -4.26 5.61
N VAL A 168 13.46 -4.25 6.91
CA VAL A 168 13.51 -3.00 7.68
C VAL A 168 14.88 -2.35 7.50
N VAL A 169 14.90 -1.09 7.07
CA VAL A 169 16.11 -0.32 6.76
C VAL A 169 16.18 0.99 7.55
N ASP A 170 17.40 1.53 7.73
CA ASP A 170 17.62 2.89 8.22
C ASP A 170 17.33 3.94 7.14
N ALA A 171 17.46 5.23 7.51
CA ALA A 171 17.29 6.36 6.61
C ALA A 171 18.25 6.35 5.40
N ASN A 172 19.32 5.54 5.43
CA ASN A 172 20.28 5.40 4.33
C ASN A 172 20.05 4.09 3.54
N GLY A 173 18.97 3.36 3.79
CA GLY A 173 18.65 2.11 3.11
C GLY A 173 19.46 0.90 3.61
N LYS A 174 20.21 1.03 4.71
CA LYS A 174 20.95 -0.10 5.28
C LYS A 174 20.01 -0.95 6.13
N PRO A 175 20.03 -2.29 6.02
CA PRO A 175 19.22 -3.16 6.86
C PRO A 175 19.48 -2.93 8.36
N THR A 176 18.41 -2.67 9.11
CA THR A 176 18.44 -2.41 10.57
C THR A 176 17.78 -3.52 11.38
N GLY A 177 17.05 -4.42 10.75
CA GLY A 177 16.28 -5.46 11.42
C GLY A 177 16.02 -6.70 10.54
N GLY A 178 15.08 -7.52 10.99
CA GLY A 178 14.74 -8.79 10.33
C GLY A 178 13.95 -8.61 9.03
N THR A 179 14.05 -9.62 8.17
CA THR A 179 13.22 -9.76 6.98
C THR A 179 11.85 -10.32 7.36
N MET A 180 10.79 -9.68 6.90
CA MET A 180 9.41 -9.99 7.23
C MET A 180 8.66 -10.47 6.00
N LEU A 181 7.77 -11.43 6.17
CA LEU A 181 6.83 -11.85 5.13
C LEU A 181 5.45 -11.29 5.44
N PHE A 182 4.79 -10.66 4.47
CA PHE A 182 3.36 -10.42 4.53
C PHE A 182 2.66 -11.52 3.73
N ASP A 183 1.68 -12.20 4.33
CA ASP A 183 0.94 -13.30 3.71
C ASP A 183 -0.42 -12.88 3.13
N GLY A 184 -0.68 -11.57 3.09
CA GLY A 184 -1.95 -10.98 2.70
C GLY A 184 -2.88 -10.66 3.87
N ILE A 185 -2.60 -11.15 5.08
CA ILE A 185 -3.44 -10.92 6.27
C ILE A 185 -2.61 -10.50 7.50
N ARG A 186 -1.41 -11.04 7.64
CA ARG A 186 -0.52 -10.79 8.79
C ARG A 186 0.93 -10.64 8.34
N CYS A 187 1.72 -10.05 9.23
CA CYS A 187 3.17 -10.03 9.09
C CYS A 187 3.78 -11.18 9.88
N ILE A 188 4.66 -11.93 9.25
CA ILE A 188 5.38 -13.06 9.83
C ILE A 188 6.86 -12.71 9.92
N ALA A 189 7.37 -12.70 11.15
CA ALA A 189 8.79 -12.61 11.44
C ALA A 189 9.37 -14.02 11.58
N PHE A 190 10.28 -14.41 10.68
CA PHE A 190 11.06 -15.63 10.82
C PHE A 190 12.25 -15.36 11.76
N ALA A 191 12.07 -15.65 13.04
CA ALA A 191 13.05 -15.37 14.09
C ALA A 191 13.89 -16.62 14.45
N GLY A 192 14.97 -16.44 15.23
CA GLY A 192 15.83 -17.54 15.69
C GLY A 192 17.00 -17.86 14.75
N LYS A 193 17.88 -18.76 15.19
CA LYS A 193 19.13 -19.12 14.47
C LYS A 193 18.88 -19.64 13.05
N ASN A 194 17.76 -20.34 12.85
CA ASN A 194 17.35 -20.94 11.59
C ASN A 194 16.27 -20.11 10.86
N GLY A 195 15.91 -18.93 11.35
CA GLY A 195 14.86 -18.09 10.75
C GLY A 195 15.13 -17.75 9.28
N LYS A 196 16.39 -17.45 8.93
CA LYS A 196 16.78 -17.20 7.54
C LYS A 196 16.61 -18.44 6.65
N LEU A 197 17.00 -19.62 7.13
CA LEU A 197 16.82 -20.87 6.38
C LEU A 197 15.34 -21.19 6.16
N ALA A 198 14.49 -20.89 7.15
CA ALA A 198 13.04 -21.07 7.02
C ALA A 198 12.43 -20.12 5.99
N LEU A 199 12.86 -18.86 5.97
CA LEU A 199 12.45 -17.89 4.95
C LEU A 199 12.94 -18.29 3.54
N ASP A 200 14.19 -18.74 3.42
CA ASP A 200 14.77 -19.21 2.15
C ASP A 200 14.01 -20.45 1.64
N HIS A 201 13.68 -21.39 2.53
CA HIS A 201 12.86 -22.57 2.19
C HIS A 201 11.47 -22.17 1.72
N TYR A 202 10.78 -21.29 2.46
CA TYR A 202 9.46 -20.78 2.09
C TYR A 202 9.49 -20.11 0.71
N SER A 203 10.48 -19.25 0.47
CA SER A 203 10.66 -18.56 -0.82
C SER A 203 10.91 -19.54 -1.96
N GLY A 204 11.73 -20.58 -1.72
CA GLY A 204 11.97 -21.65 -2.69
C GLY A 204 10.71 -22.45 -3.02
N THR A 205 9.92 -22.82 -2.02
CA THR A 205 8.63 -23.52 -2.22
C THR A 205 7.65 -22.64 -3.00
N TYR A 206 7.54 -21.35 -2.66
CA TYR A 206 6.71 -20.41 -3.40
C TYR A 206 7.11 -20.35 -4.87
N LYS A 207 8.40 -20.28 -5.18
CA LYS A 207 8.92 -20.29 -6.56
C LYS A 207 8.61 -21.59 -7.29
N GLN A 208 8.72 -22.73 -6.64
CA GLN A 208 8.38 -24.03 -7.25
C GLN A 208 6.91 -24.13 -7.61
N ILE A 209 6.02 -23.57 -6.78
CA ILE A 209 4.56 -23.62 -6.99
C ILE A 209 4.11 -22.60 -8.03
N THR A 210 4.63 -21.37 -7.93
CA THR A 210 4.11 -20.23 -8.72
C THR A 210 4.93 -19.94 -9.98
N GLY A 211 6.14 -20.48 -10.07
CA GLY A 211 7.11 -20.16 -11.11
C GLY A 211 7.75 -18.77 -10.97
N LYS A 212 7.46 -18.03 -9.88
CA LYS A 212 7.93 -16.66 -9.67
C LYS A 212 8.61 -16.49 -8.31
N ASP A 213 9.57 -15.58 -8.23
CA ASP A 213 10.17 -15.19 -6.95
C ASP A 213 9.15 -14.40 -6.10
N ILE A 214 9.31 -14.48 -4.77
CA ILE A 214 8.51 -13.62 -3.88
C ILE A 214 9.00 -12.18 -4.06
N PRO A 215 8.10 -11.22 -4.30
CA PRO A 215 8.44 -9.81 -4.42
C PRO A 215 9.09 -9.29 -3.13
N THR A 216 10.11 -8.44 -3.25
CA THR A 216 10.84 -7.91 -2.08
C THR A 216 10.80 -6.38 -2.04
N GLN A 217 10.52 -5.81 -0.88
CA GLN A 217 10.47 -4.37 -0.64
C GLN A 217 11.39 -3.94 0.51
N SER A 218 11.66 -2.64 0.63
CA SER A 218 12.34 -2.05 1.79
C SER A 218 11.39 -1.10 2.50
N LYS A 219 11.41 -1.12 3.84
CA LYS A 219 10.59 -0.23 4.68
C LYS A 219 11.46 0.40 5.76
N THR A 220 11.30 1.68 6.02
CA THR A 220 11.95 2.33 7.16
C THR A 220 11.35 1.83 8.49
N GLN A 221 12.04 2.02 9.61
CA GLN A 221 11.49 1.67 10.93
C GLN A 221 10.13 2.34 11.19
N ALA A 222 9.96 3.61 10.82
CA ALA A 222 8.69 4.32 10.99
C ALA A 222 7.57 3.72 10.13
N GLN A 223 7.88 3.32 8.89
CA GLN A 223 6.92 2.62 8.03
C GLN A 223 6.56 1.24 8.61
N PHE A 224 7.51 0.53 9.19
CA PHE A 224 7.25 -0.75 9.87
C PHE A 224 6.37 -0.58 11.12
N ASP A 225 6.66 0.41 11.97
CA ASP A 225 5.89 0.64 13.20
C ASP A 225 4.43 1.00 12.90
N LEU A 226 4.20 1.77 11.83
CA LEU A 226 2.84 2.06 11.35
C LEU A 226 2.18 0.82 10.72
N TRP A 227 2.94 0.01 9.97
CA TRP A 227 2.47 -1.25 9.41
C TRP A 227 2.00 -2.23 10.49
N GLY A 228 2.78 -2.38 11.56
CA GLY A 228 2.49 -3.28 12.67
C GLY A 228 1.26 -2.89 13.51
N LYS A 229 0.79 -1.64 13.40
CA LYS A 229 -0.50 -1.21 14.00
C LYS A 229 -1.70 -1.74 13.21
N MET A 230 -1.57 -1.91 11.89
CA MET A 230 -2.64 -2.37 11.02
C MET A 230 -2.69 -3.90 10.91
N TYR A 231 -1.52 -4.53 10.80
CA TYR A 231 -1.39 -5.96 10.60
C TYR A 231 -0.63 -6.57 11.76
N LYS A 232 -1.26 -7.52 12.46
CA LYS A 232 -0.63 -8.21 13.58
C LYS A 232 0.70 -8.82 13.12
N VAL A 233 1.76 -8.52 13.88
CA VAL A 233 3.06 -9.16 13.69
C VAL A 233 3.11 -10.44 14.51
N GLU A 234 3.35 -11.55 13.83
CA GLU A 234 3.53 -12.87 14.42
C GLU A 234 4.99 -13.30 14.31
N TYR A 235 5.58 -13.65 15.46
CA TYR A 235 6.96 -14.11 15.52
C TYR A 235 6.98 -15.63 15.55
N ILE A 236 7.57 -16.24 14.53
CA ILE A 236 7.78 -17.69 14.47
C ILE A 236 9.26 -17.93 14.72
N ASN A 237 9.58 -18.60 15.83
CA ASN A 237 10.95 -18.84 16.25
C ASN A 237 11.46 -20.19 15.71
N PHE A 238 12.53 -20.16 14.94
CA PHE A 238 13.24 -21.31 14.38
C PHE A 238 14.63 -21.37 15.00
N ASN A 239 14.79 -22.11 16.10
CA ASN A 239 16.09 -22.33 16.75
C ASN A 239 16.77 -23.61 16.29
#